data_AF-W4LC25-F1
#
_entry.id   AF-W4LC25-F1
#
_cell.length_a   1.000
_cell.length_b   1.000
_cell.length_c   1.000
_cell.angle_alpha   90.00
_cell.angle_beta   90.00
_cell.angle_gamma   90.00
#
_symmetry.space_group_name_H-M   'P 1'
#
loop_
_entity.id
_entity.type
_entity.pdbx_description
1 polymer ?
#
loop_
_entity_poly.entity_id
_entity_poly.type
_entity_poly.pdbx_seq_one_letter_code
_entity_poly.pdbx_strand_id
1 'polypeptide(L)'
;TEQEEGGVSRRDFVKSGFAAGMAAGMAAGGVVGASDEAEAQEAENVMGKWWPSEWGPEDQAGASNRITPAKVLEAASLIQRGNIYRMGMVLEAGVPTFGARHVSITIPGGPTGGPFGEQELMYNDEMFSGEIGQVGSQFDGLGHIGAKVGNTTRYYNGYTQEQVGGSYGLNMLGTEHVKPFFTRGILLDVLSLKGGDRLPIGYVITMDDVIQTMRKQGISEPKEGDAVFFRTGHMKLWMKDNAEYNKGCPGPGATVAKWLAERKVACVGGDTWPVEAVPGENPRRPFECHIIWIVMNGIYIIENQKLDDLAKDQVYEFAWSFNPLPIKGGTGSPGNSVAIA
;
A
#
# COMPACT_ATOMS: atom_id res chain seq x y z
N THR A 1 18.30 -58.60 31.27
CA THR A 1 18.46 -57.23 31.78
C THR A 1 18.16 -56.30 30.61
N GLU A 2 16.91 -56.22 30.15
CA GLU A 2 15.78 -55.46 30.73
C GLU A 2 15.99 -53.93 30.70
N GLN A 3 14.94 -53.26 30.21
CA GLN A 3 14.58 -51.84 30.27
C GLN A 3 15.22 -50.85 29.28
N GLU A 4 14.50 -49.89 28.71
CA GLU A 4 13.08 -49.73 28.34
C GLU A 4 13.00 -48.43 27.53
N GLU A 5 12.06 -48.36 26.60
CA GLU A 5 11.67 -47.15 25.86
C GLU A 5 11.06 -46.10 26.81
N GLY A 6 11.19 -44.82 26.49
CA GLY A 6 10.55 -43.74 27.24
C GLY A 6 10.40 -42.46 26.44
N GLY A 7 9.41 -42.43 25.54
CA GLY A 7 9.07 -41.28 24.71
C GLY A 7 8.61 -40.05 25.51
N VAL A 8 8.93 -38.87 24.98
CA VAL A 8 8.45 -37.58 25.50
C VAL A 8 7.07 -37.29 24.88
N SER A 9 6.01 -37.45 25.69
CA SER A 9 4.65 -37.09 25.32
C SER A 9 4.36 -35.61 25.64
N ARG A 10 3.77 -34.92 24.66
CA ARG A 10 3.18 -33.58 24.78
C ARG A 10 1.84 -33.67 25.52
N ARG A 11 1.81 -33.34 26.82
CA ARG A 11 0.65 -32.78 27.54
C ARG A 11 1.03 -32.46 29.00
N ASP A 12 0.47 -31.35 29.48
CA ASP A 12 0.30 -30.96 30.89
C ASP A 12 1.42 -30.16 31.57
N PHE A 13 1.28 -28.82 31.53
CA PHE A 13 1.44 -28.01 32.76
C PHE A 13 0.65 -26.69 32.67
N VAL A 14 -0.64 -26.75 33.02
CA VAL A 14 -1.44 -25.59 33.46
C VAL A 14 -2.26 -26.05 34.66
N LYS A 15 -1.96 -25.48 35.85
CA LYS A 15 -2.90 -25.02 36.91
C LYS A 15 -2.36 -25.20 38.33
N SER A 16 -2.34 -24.10 39.07
CA SER A 16 -2.78 -23.94 40.48
C SER A 16 -2.64 -22.44 40.80
N GLY A 17 -3.68 -21.64 41.09
CA GLY A 17 -4.72 -21.74 42.12
C GLY A 17 -4.35 -20.74 43.24
N PHE A 18 -5.11 -19.70 43.60
CA PHE A 18 -6.32 -19.62 44.44
C PHE A 18 -6.70 -18.11 44.50
N ALA A 19 -7.92 -17.63 44.25
CA ALA A 19 -9.19 -17.69 45.00
C ALA A 19 -9.16 -17.05 46.42
N ALA A 20 -9.83 -15.89 46.58
CA ALA A 20 -11.00 -15.69 47.46
C ALA A 20 -11.28 -14.18 47.76
N GLY A 21 -12.57 -13.80 47.74
CA GLY A 21 -13.05 -12.58 48.42
C GLY A 21 -14.29 -11.92 47.79
N MET A 22 -15.48 -12.48 48.02
CA MET A 22 -16.76 -11.77 47.82
C MET A 22 -17.13 -10.97 49.09
N ALA A 23 -17.62 -9.75 48.91
CA ALA A 23 -18.65 -9.15 49.76
C ALA A 23 -19.46 -8.13 48.96
N ALA A 24 -20.79 -8.27 49.02
CA ALA A 24 -21.78 -7.47 48.30
C ALA A 24 -22.20 -6.22 49.10
N GLY A 25 -22.58 -5.15 48.39
CA GLY A 25 -23.26 -3.98 48.94
C GLY A 25 -24.01 -3.23 47.83
N MET A 26 -25.34 -3.18 47.92
CA MET A 26 -26.25 -2.48 47.01
C MET A 26 -26.18 -0.95 47.19
N ALA A 27 -26.36 -0.18 46.12
CA ALA A 27 -27.43 0.83 45.98
C ALA A 27 -27.32 1.61 44.65
N ALA A 28 -28.49 2.02 44.15
CA ALA A 28 -28.75 2.60 42.84
C ALA A 28 -28.24 4.04 42.66
N GLY A 29 -28.08 4.44 41.40
CA GLY A 29 -28.08 5.83 40.95
C GLY A 29 -26.89 6.17 40.06
N GLY A 30 -27.15 6.40 38.77
CA GLY A 30 -26.14 6.93 37.86
C GLY A 30 -26.56 6.85 36.41
N VAL A 31 -26.95 8.00 35.88
CA VAL A 31 -27.30 8.29 34.49
C VAL A 31 -26.29 7.66 33.52
N VAL A 32 -26.83 7.13 32.42
CA VAL A 32 -26.11 6.61 31.25
C VAL A 32 -25.09 7.63 30.75
N GLY A 33 -23.82 7.47 31.16
CA GLY A 33 -22.67 8.18 30.59
C GLY A 33 -22.22 7.50 29.31
N ALA A 34 -22.98 7.69 28.23
CA ALA A 34 -22.56 7.27 26.89
C ALA A 34 -21.96 8.45 26.07
N SER A 35 -21.81 9.63 26.68
CA SER A 35 -21.27 10.83 26.02
C SER A 35 -19.78 11.06 26.26
N ASP A 36 -19.24 10.62 27.41
CA ASP A 36 -17.94 11.14 27.88
C ASP A 36 -16.73 10.38 27.28
N GLU A 37 -16.88 9.12 26.90
CA GLU A 37 -15.81 8.37 26.22
C GLU A 37 -15.59 8.82 24.77
N ALA A 38 -16.63 9.37 24.11
CA ALA A 38 -16.54 9.86 22.75
C ALA A 38 -15.82 11.23 22.68
N GLU A 39 -16.02 12.10 23.67
CA GLU A 39 -15.36 13.41 23.75
C GLU A 39 -13.91 13.33 24.26
N ALA A 40 -13.59 12.42 25.18
CA ALA A 40 -12.23 12.25 25.69
C ALA A 40 -11.24 11.74 24.62
N GLN A 41 -11.74 11.09 23.56
CA GLN A 41 -10.93 10.55 22.47
C GLN A 41 -10.52 11.60 21.42
N GLU A 42 -11.15 12.79 21.42
CA GLU A 42 -10.83 13.86 20.46
C GLU A 42 -9.59 14.69 20.84
N ALA A 43 -9.24 14.78 22.13
CA ALA A 43 -8.17 15.65 22.60
C ALA A 43 -6.74 15.17 22.25
N GLU A 44 -6.52 13.88 21.97
CA GLU A 44 -5.21 13.29 21.65
C GLU A 44 -5.02 12.93 20.16
N ASN A 45 -6.04 13.14 19.32
CA ASN A 45 -5.96 12.79 17.92
C ASN A 45 -5.39 13.94 17.06
N VAL A 46 -4.06 14.00 16.96
CA VAL A 46 -3.34 15.00 16.16
C VAL A 46 -3.65 14.97 14.65
N MET A 47 -4.35 13.94 14.18
CA MET A 47 -4.79 13.78 12.78
C MET A 47 -6.22 14.25 12.55
N GLY A 48 -6.99 14.54 13.61
CA GLY A 48 -8.42 14.81 13.52
C GLY A 48 -9.24 13.53 13.24
N LYS A 49 -10.56 13.66 13.28
CA LYS A 49 -11.47 12.51 13.08
C LYS A 49 -11.53 12.12 11.60
N TRP A 50 -11.27 10.85 11.28
CA TRP A 50 -11.35 10.29 9.92
C TRP A 50 -12.31 9.10 9.78
N TRP A 51 -12.92 8.64 10.87
CA TRP A 51 -13.83 7.49 10.88
C TRP A 51 -15.18 7.83 11.54
N PRO A 52 -16.29 7.16 11.15
CA PRO A 52 -16.37 6.16 10.07
C PRO A 52 -16.16 6.80 8.68
N SER A 53 -15.79 5.98 7.71
CA SER A 53 -15.61 6.38 6.31
C SER A 53 -16.94 6.78 5.66
N GLU A 54 -16.88 7.46 4.51
CA GLU A 54 -18.10 7.82 3.74
C GLU A 54 -18.86 6.60 3.20
N TRP A 55 -18.24 5.42 3.19
CA TRP A 55 -18.82 4.15 2.76
C TRP A 55 -19.48 3.36 3.91
N GLY A 56 -19.41 3.89 5.14
CA GLY A 56 -20.00 3.30 6.33
C GLY A 56 -18.99 2.57 7.23
N PRO A 57 -19.44 2.16 8.43
CA PRO A 57 -18.57 1.61 9.48
C PRO A 57 -18.02 0.20 9.18
N GLU A 58 -18.59 -0.50 8.19
CA GLU A 58 -18.16 -1.86 7.80
C GLU A 58 -17.30 -1.88 6.53
N ASP A 59 -16.97 -0.70 5.98
CA ASP A 59 -16.17 -0.62 4.75
C ASP A 59 -14.72 -1.04 4.98
N GLN A 60 -14.24 -1.91 4.09
CA GLN A 60 -12.86 -2.38 4.02
C GLN A 60 -12.25 -2.17 2.62
N ALA A 61 -13.02 -1.62 1.68
CA ALA A 61 -12.63 -1.45 0.28
C ALA A 61 -12.14 -0.03 -0.04
N GLY A 62 -12.36 0.95 0.84
CA GLY A 62 -11.80 2.29 0.72
C GLY A 62 -12.05 2.94 -0.64
N ALA A 63 -11.01 3.58 -1.18
CA ALA A 63 -11.12 4.32 -2.43
C ALA A 63 -11.32 3.43 -3.68
N SER A 64 -11.19 2.10 -3.55
CA SER A 64 -11.52 1.17 -4.65
C SER A 64 -13.04 1.12 -4.90
N ASN A 65 -13.86 1.58 -3.94
CA ASN A 65 -15.29 1.82 -4.14
C ASN A 65 -15.59 2.87 -5.23
N ARG A 66 -14.61 3.70 -5.60
CA ARG A 66 -14.74 4.75 -6.64
C ARG A 66 -14.57 4.22 -8.06
N ILE A 67 -14.14 2.96 -8.20
CA ILE A 67 -14.01 2.31 -9.51
C ILE A 67 -15.39 1.81 -9.95
N THR A 68 -16.19 2.77 -10.42
CA THR A 68 -17.56 2.54 -10.91
C THR A 68 -17.56 2.17 -12.39
N PRO A 69 -18.66 1.61 -12.92
CA PRO A 69 -18.80 1.38 -14.36
C PRO A 69 -18.59 2.65 -15.20
N ALA A 70 -19.04 3.80 -14.71
CA ALA A 70 -18.80 5.08 -15.39
C ALA A 70 -17.31 5.44 -15.45
N LYS A 71 -16.57 5.20 -14.35
CA LYS A 71 -15.11 5.42 -14.31
C LYS A 71 -14.35 4.47 -15.24
N VAL A 72 -14.80 3.22 -15.34
CA VAL A 72 -14.24 2.23 -16.28
C VAL A 72 -14.42 2.70 -17.73
N LEU A 73 -15.60 3.21 -18.10
CA LEU A 73 -15.87 3.75 -19.43
C LEU A 73 -15.08 5.05 -19.70
N GLU A 74 -14.93 5.92 -18.70
CA GLU A 74 -14.06 7.10 -18.80
C GLU A 74 -12.61 6.68 -19.11
N ALA A 75 -12.06 5.71 -18.38
CA ALA A 75 -10.73 5.18 -18.64
C ALA A 75 -10.61 4.56 -20.03
N ALA A 76 -11.56 3.70 -20.42
CA ALA A 76 -11.56 3.06 -21.73
C ALA A 76 -11.55 4.07 -22.89
N SER A 77 -12.20 5.23 -22.71
CA SER A 77 -12.21 6.30 -23.72
C SER A 77 -10.84 6.95 -23.97
N LEU A 78 -9.87 6.74 -23.07
CA LEU A 78 -8.49 7.22 -23.25
C LEU A 78 -7.67 6.31 -24.17
N ILE A 79 -8.14 5.11 -24.46
CA ILE A 79 -7.46 4.14 -25.34
C ILE A 79 -7.76 4.52 -26.79
N GLN A 80 -6.81 5.22 -27.41
CA GLN A 80 -6.93 5.71 -28.79
C GLN A 80 -6.05 4.91 -29.74
N ARG A 81 -4.85 4.51 -29.29
CA ARG A 81 -3.86 3.80 -30.13
C ARG A 81 -3.68 2.34 -29.75
N GLY A 82 -3.96 1.99 -28.49
CA GLY A 82 -3.75 0.64 -27.96
C GLY A 82 -2.29 0.35 -27.61
N ASN A 83 -1.47 1.38 -27.41
CA ASN A 83 -0.12 1.24 -26.87
C ASN A 83 -0.22 0.78 -25.41
N ILE A 84 0.55 -0.25 -25.05
CA ILE A 84 0.56 -0.83 -23.71
C ILE A 84 1.93 -0.62 -23.08
N TYR A 85 1.96 -0.03 -21.89
CA TYR A 85 3.17 0.23 -21.13
C TYR A 85 3.15 -0.56 -19.84
N ARG A 86 4.17 -1.41 -19.66
CA ARG A 86 4.41 -2.11 -18.40
C ARG A 86 5.05 -1.13 -17.42
N MET A 87 4.35 -0.82 -16.34
CA MET A 87 4.84 0.05 -15.26
C MET A 87 5.47 -0.73 -14.11
N GLY A 88 5.29 -2.05 -14.05
CA GLY A 88 6.01 -2.91 -13.10
C GLY A 88 7.48 -3.11 -13.47
N MET A 89 8.35 -3.04 -12.46
CA MET A 89 9.72 -3.52 -12.50
C MET A 89 9.76 -5.05 -12.43
N VAL A 90 10.84 -5.62 -12.94
CA VAL A 90 11.09 -7.06 -12.77
C VAL A 90 11.37 -7.33 -11.30
N LEU A 91 10.62 -8.26 -10.71
CA LEU A 91 10.87 -8.75 -9.36
C LEU A 91 11.94 -9.84 -9.45
N GLU A 92 13.11 -9.58 -8.88
CA GLU A 92 14.24 -10.51 -8.86
C GLU A 92 15.01 -10.42 -7.54
N ALA A 93 15.83 -11.42 -7.24
CA ALA A 93 16.69 -11.37 -6.07
C ALA A 93 17.68 -10.19 -6.20
N GLY A 94 17.81 -9.41 -5.13
CA GLY A 94 18.71 -8.26 -5.10
C GLY A 94 18.08 -6.92 -5.49
N VAL A 95 16.77 -6.87 -5.79
CA VAL A 95 16.04 -5.58 -5.87
C VAL A 95 16.21 -4.78 -4.59
N PRO A 96 16.18 -3.43 -4.63
CA PRO A 96 16.15 -2.62 -3.42
C PRO A 96 14.99 -3.04 -2.51
N THR A 97 15.29 -3.22 -1.22
CA THR A 97 14.28 -3.53 -0.20
C THR A 97 14.34 -2.54 0.95
N PHE A 98 13.20 -2.29 1.59
CA PHE A 98 13.15 -1.50 2.80
C PHE A 98 13.60 -2.33 4.01
N GLY A 99 14.62 -1.85 4.72
CA GLY A 99 15.15 -2.53 5.90
C GLY A 99 15.73 -3.91 5.57
N ALA A 100 15.26 -4.94 6.29
CA ALA A 100 15.73 -6.31 6.15
C ALA A 100 14.77 -7.23 5.37
N ARG A 101 13.80 -6.65 4.65
CA ARG A 101 12.89 -7.41 3.76
C ARG A 101 13.69 -8.20 2.73
N HIS A 102 13.17 -9.35 2.31
CA HIS A 102 13.81 -10.24 1.34
C HIS A 102 12.85 -10.67 0.23
N VAL A 103 13.43 -11.07 -0.88
CA VAL A 103 12.73 -11.79 -1.94
C VAL A 103 13.67 -12.82 -2.58
N SER A 104 13.13 -14.00 -2.83
CA SER A 104 13.84 -15.07 -3.51
C SER A 104 12.87 -15.96 -4.27
N ILE A 105 13.36 -16.47 -5.39
CA ILE A 105 12.73 -17.52 -6.18
C ILE A 105 13.73 -18.67 -6.22
N THR A 106 13.30 -19.86 -5.81
CA THR A 106 14.14 -21.06 -5.80
C THR A 106 13.44 -22.17 -6.56
N ILE A 107 14.12 -22.73 -7.55
CA ILE A 107 13.66 -23.94 -8.25
C ILE A 107 14.40 -25.13 -7.62
N PRO A 108 13.71 -26.06 -6.93
CA PRO A 108 14.35 -27.13 -6.17
C PRO A 108 15.05 -28.19 -7.05
N GLY A 109 14.74 -28.25 -8.35
CA GLY A 109 15.37 -29.12 -9.34
C GLY A 109 14.94 -28.75 -10.76
N GLY A 110 15.80 -28.94 -11.76
CA GLY A 110 15.57 -28.57 -13.16
C GLY A 110 15.72 -29.77 -14.12
N PRO A 111 14.62 -30.32 -14.67
CA PRO A 111 13.23 -29.94 -14.44
C PRO A 111 12.78 -30.27 -13.02
N THR A 112 11.71 -29.64 -12.55
CA THR A 112 11.15 -29.94 -11.22
C THR A 112 10.50 -31.32 -11.18
N GLY A 113 9.96 -31.77 -12.30
CA GLY A 113 9.55 -33.15 -12.47
C GLY A 113 9.32 -33.56 -13.92
N GLY A 114 8.97 -34.83 -14.08
CA GLY A 114 8.95 -35.55 -15.35
C GLY A 114 10.14 -36.53 -15.51
N PRO A 115 10.20 -37.27 -16.62
CA PRO A 115 9.22 -37.30 -17.71
C PRO A 115 7.91 -37.98 -17.29
N PHE A 116 6.78 -37.51 -17.83
CA PHE A 116 5.46 -38.15 -17.67
C PHE A 116 4.81 -38.48 -19.02
N GLY A 117 4.25 -39.69 -19.12
CA GLY A 117 3.56 -40.17 -20.33
C GLY A 117 4.51 -40.52 -21.48
N GLU A 118 3.95 -41.02 -22.60
CA GLU A 118 4.70 -41.37 -23.81
C GLU A 118 5.33 -40.14 -24.50
N GLN A 119 4.77 -38.95 -24.26
CA GLN A 119 5.26 -37.67 -24.77
C GLN A 119 6.37 -37.04 -23.93
N GLU A 120 6.80 -37.71 -22.85
CA GLU A 120 7.88 -37.26 -21.97
C GLU A 120 7.69 -35.82 -21.42
N LEU A 121 6.50 -35.51 -20.91
CA LEU A 121 6.20 -34.18 -20.35
C LEU A 121 7.13 -33.86 -19.17
N MET A 122 7.75 -32.68 -19.23
CA MET A 122 8.57 -32.09 -18.17
C MET A 122 7.93 -30.79 -17.70
N TYR A 123 8.14 -30.41 -16.43
CA TYR A 123 7.67 -29.13 -15.89
C TYR A 123 8.67 -28.54 -14.89
N ASN A 124 8.56 -27.23 -14.65
CA ASN A 124 9.31 -26.52 -13.62
C ASN A 124 8.31 -25.84 -12.68
N ASP A 125 8.56 -25.92 -11.38
CA ASP A 125 7.89 -25.12 -10.36
C ASP A 125 8.93 -24.36 -9.54
N GLU A 126 8.56 -23.17 -9.09
CA GLU A 126 9.34 -22.37 -8.17
C GLU A 126 8.72 -22.33 -6.77
N MET A 127 9.60 -22.15 -5.78
CA MET A 127 9.23 -21.67 -4.45
C MET A 127 9.50 -20.18 -4.37
N PHE A 128 8.52 -19.43 -3.89
CA PHE A 128 8.66 -18.01 -3.54
C PHE A 128 8.84 -17.84 -2.03
N SER A 129 9.80 -17.01 -1.62
CA SER A 129 9.93 -16.55 -0.23
C SER A 129 10.25 -15.07 -0.19
N GLY A 130 9.45 -14.30 0.55
CA GLY A 130 9.64 -12.86 0.75
C GLY A 130 8.38 -12.14 1.24
N GLU A 131 8.51 -10.85 1.54
CA GLU A 131 7.37 -9.95 1.80
C GLU A 131 6.66 -9.62 0.48
N ILE A 132 5.87 -10.58 -0.01
CA ILE A 132 5.25 -10.59 -1.35
C ILE A 132 4.53 -9.29 -1.73
N GLY A 133 3.94 -8.59 -0.76
CA GLY A 133 3.21 -7.35 -0.99
C GLY A 133 4.02 -6.06 -0.81
N GLN A 134 5.30 -6.15 -0.41
CA GLN A 134 6.12 -5.01 0.00
C GLN A 134 7.57 -5.07 -0.51
N VAL A 135 7.77 -5.73 -1.66
CA VAL A 135 9.04 -5.79 -2.38
C VAL A 135 8.79 -5.64 -3.87
N GLY A 136 9.72 -4.99 -4.58
CA GLY A 136 9.58 -4.73 -6.02
C GLY A 136 8.60 -3.59 -6.30
N SER A 137 7.98 -3.58 -7.48
CA SER A 137 6.80 -2.76 -7.72
C SER A 137 5.63 -3.31 -6.89
N GLN A 138 5.26 -2.58 -5.85
CA GLN A 138 4.37 -3.05 -4.79
C GLN A 138 3.14 -2.17 -4.65
N PHE A 139 2.09 -2.73 -4.06
CA PHE A 139 0.84 -2.06 -3.74
C PHE A 139 0.54 -2.18 -2.25
N ASP A 140 0.25 -1.06 -1.62
CA ASP A 140 -0.01 -1.00 -0.19
C ASP A 140 -1.53 -1.02 0.07
N GLY A 141 -1.98 -2.05 0.78
CA GLY A 141 -3.37 -2.20 1.21
C GLY A 141 -3.71 -1.34 2.43
N LEU A 142 -5.00 -1.27 2.76
CA LEU A 142 -5.49 -0.39 3.84
C LEU A 142 -5.08 -0.86 5.25
N GLY A 143 -4.69 -2.14 5.38
CA GLY A 143 -4.09 -2.69 6.59
C GLY A 143 -2.57 -2.55 6.67
N HIS A 144 -1.89 -1.98 5.65
CA HIS A 144 -0.43 -1.84 5.64
C HIS A 144 0.07 -0.88 6.72
N ILE A 145 -0.56 0.29 6.81
CA ILE A 145 -0.17 1.38 7.71
C ILE A 145 -1.32 1.69 8.66
N GLY A 146 -0.97 1.84 9.93
CA GLY A 146 -1.86 2.35 10.98
C GLY A 146 -1.21 3.51 11.71
N ALA A 147 -1.99 4.24 12.50
CA ALA A 147 -1.54 5.36 13.29
C ALA A 147 -2.02 5.25 14.75
N LYS A 148 -1.23 5.77 15.69
CA LYS A 148 -1.62 5.84 17.11
C LYS A 148 -2.64 6.95 17.32
N VAL A 149 -3.75 6.62 17.98
CA VAL A 149 -4.73 7.57 18.55
C VAL A 149 -4.83 7.25 20.03
N GLY A 150 -4.32 8.16 20.85
CA GLY A 150 -3.99 7.86 22.25
C GLY A 150 -3.15 6.58 22.34
N ASN A 151 -3.62 5.61 23.12
CA ASN A 151 -2.92 4.34 23.30
C ASN A 151 -3.22 3.28 22.23
N THR A 152 -4.20 3.51 21.35
CA THR A 152 -4.69 2.51 20.39
C THR A 152 -4.11 2.75 19.01
N THR A 153 -3.56 1.71 18.37
CA THR A 153 -3.25 1.78 16.93
C THR A 153 -4.54 1.57 16.15
N ARG A 154 -4.85 2.51 15.26
CA ARG A 154 -6.03 2.49 14.39
C ARG A 154 -5.60 2.54 12.93
N TYR A 155 -6.41 1.90 12.09
CA TYR A 155 -6.24 1.81 10.65
C TYR A 155 -7.33 2.59 9.93
N TYR A 156 -7.42 2.42 8.61
CA TYR A 156 -8.55 2.89 7.82
C TYR A 156 -9.90 2.53 8.47
N ASN A 157 -10.86 3.44 8.36
CA ASN A 157 -12.20 3.34 8.96
C ASN A 157 -12.22 3.18 10.49
N GLY A 158 -11.08 3.42 11.17
CA GLY A 158 -10.98 3.41 12.62
C GLY A 158 -10.80 2.03 13.25
N TYR A 159 -10.69 0.96 12.45
CA TYR A 159 -10.45 -0.40 12.96
C TYR A 159 -9.19 -0.44 13.84
N THR A 160 -9.27 -1.14 14.97
CA THR A 160 -8.17 -1.24 15.92
C THR A 160 -7.17 -2.33 15.53
N GLN A 161 -5.96 -2.27 16.09
CA GLN A 161 -4.97 -3.34 15.98
C GLN A 161 -5.51 -4.74 16.35
N GLU A 162 -6.39 -4.80 17.36
CA GLU A 162 -6.98 -6.06 17.82
C GLU A 162 -7.93 -6.65 16.76
N GLN A 163 -8.64 -5.79 16.02
CA GLN A 163 -9.52 -6.22 14.95
C GLN A 163 -8.75 -6.56 13.66
N VAL A 164 -7.70 -5.79 13.33
CA VAL A 164 -6.95 -5.93 12.07
C VAL A 164 -5.90 -7.03 12.14
N GLY A 165 -5.18 -7.14 13.26
CA GLY A 165 -4.04 -8.04 13.41
C GLY A 165 -4.43 -9.51 13.53
N GLY A 166 -3.70 -10.40 12.86
CA GLY A 166 -3.84 -11.84 12.97
C GLY A 166 -2.51 -12.58 12.71
N SER A 167 -2.35 -13.76 13.30
CA SER A 167 -1.09 -14.53 13.19
C SER A 167 -0.90 -15.24 11.85
N TYR A 168 -1.95 -15.31 11.04
CA TYR A 168 -1.97 -16.01 9.73
C TYR A 168 -2.47 -15.08 8.62
N GLY A 169 -2.12 -13.80 8.71
CA GLY A 169 -2.64 -12.72 7.88
C GLY A 169 -3.51 -11.76 8.67
N LEU A 170 -3.84 -10.62 8.07
CA LEU A 170 -4.79 -9.67 8.61
C LEU A 170 -6.20 -10.27 8.71
N ASN A 171 -6.92 -9.97 9.78
CA ASN A 171 -8.32 -10.36 9.96
C ASN A 171 -9.29 -9.41 9.26
N MET A 172 -8.86 -8.17 9.02
CA MET A 172 -9.62 -7.09 8.37
C MET A 172 -8.67 -6.30 7.46
N LEU A 173 -9.20 -5.60 6.46
CA LEU A 173 -8.45 -4.73 5.55
C LEU A 173 -7.40 -5.46 4.69
N GLY A 174 -7.53 -6.78 4.57
CA GLY A 174 -6.71 -7.58 3.67
C GLY A 174 -7.02 -7.27 2.19
N THR A 175 -6.05 -7.55 1.31
CA THR A 175 -6.17 -7.27 -0.12
C THR A 175 -7.34 -7.96 -0.81
N GLU A 176 -7.92 -9.01 -0.23
CA GLU A 176 -9.14 -9.66 -0.71
C GLU A 176 -10.38 -8.75 -0.73
N HIS A 177 -10.37 -7.64 0.01
CA HIS A 177 -11.46 -6.66 0.04
C HIS A 177 -11.30 -5.54 -1.00
N VAL A 178 -10.16 -5.48 -1.69
CA VAL A 178 -9.84 -4.44 -2.66
C VAL A 178 -10.51 -4.78 -4.00
N LYS A 179 -11.25 -3.81 -4.56
CA LYS A 179 -11.86 -3.98 -5.89
C LYS A 179 -10.82 -3.77 -6.99
N PRO A 180 -10.98 -4.44 -8.16
CA PRO A 180 -10.16 -4.20 -9.35
C PRO A 180 -10.02 -2.73 -9.73
N PHE A 181 -8.84 -2.30 -10.19
CA PHE A 181 -8.64 -0.97 -10.75
C PHE A 181 -8.61 -1.03 -12.28
N PHE A 182 -9.54 -0.28 -12.87
CA PHE A 182 -9.50 0.14 -14.27
C PHE A 182 -10.03 1.56 -14.34
N THR A 183 -9.14 2.55 -14.33
CA THR A 183 -9.47 3.96 -14.15
C THR A 183 -8.53 4.87 -14.93
N ARG A 184 -8.79 6.16 -14.99
CA ARG A 184 -7.86 7.13 -15.56
C ARG A 184 -6.61 7.21 -14.68
N GLY A 185 -5.45 6.92 -15.26
CA GLY A 185 -4.14 7.23 -14.71
C GLY A 185 -3.63 8.56 -15.22
N ILE A 186 -2.99 9.33 -14.34
CA ILE A 186 -2.37 10.62 -14.63
C ILE A 186 -0.90 10.53 -14.23
N LEU A 187 0.00 10.75 -15.18
CA LEU A 187 1.43 10.91 -14.91
C LEU A 187 1.76 12.38 -14.71
N LEU A 188 2.30 12.75 -13.55
CA LEU A 188 2.94 14.03 -13.27
C LEU A 188 4.45 13.87 -13.43
N ASP A 189 4.98 14.26 -14.59
CA ASP A 189 6.39 14.19 -14.93
C ASP A 189 7.17 15.40 -14.39
N VAL A 190 7.28 15.45 -13.06
CA VAL A 190 7.94 16.52 -12.32
C VAL A 190 9.43 16.61 -12.67
N LEU A 191 10.08 15.47 -12.96
CA LEU A 191 11.46 15.45 -13.43
C LEU A 191 11.61 16.25 -14.73
N SER A 192 10.73 16.08 -15.72
CA SER A 192 10.81 16.85 -16.96
C SER A 192 10.54 18.34 -16.77
N LEU A 193 9.77 18.75 -15.75
CA LEU A 193 9.62 20.16 -15.37
C LEU A 193 10.95 20.72 -14.82
N LYS A 194 11.56 20.02 -13.86
CA LYS A 194 12.74 20.48 -13.13
C LYS A 194 14.06 20.31 -13.89
N GLY A 195 14.09 19.39 -14.84
CA GLY A 195 15.28 19.02 -15.60
C GLY A 195 16.27 18.19 -14.78
N GLY A 196 17.37 17.80 -15.44
CA GLY A 196 18.41 16.96 -14.86
C GLY A 196 18.12 15.46 -14.99
N ASP A 197 18.94 14.66 -14.31
CA ASP A 197 18.90 13.21 -14.43
C ASP A 197 17.89 12.54 -13.50
N ARG A 198 17.77 13.05 -12.27
CA ARG A 198 16.83 12.64 -11.23
C ARG A 198 16.65 13.80 -10.26
N LEU A 199 15.51 13.84 -9.56
CA LEU A 199 15.35 14.75 -8.42
C LEU A 199 16.24 14.30 -7.25
N PRO A 200 16.78 15.24 -6.45
CA PRO A 200 17.60 14.89 -5.30
C PRO A 200 16.79 14.21 -4.19
N ILE A 201 17.45 13.39 -3.37
CA ILE A 201 16.83 12.78 -2.18
C ILE A 201 16.28 13.89 -1.27
N GLY A 202 15.06 13.71 -0.76
CA GLY A 202 14.37 14.68 0.08
C GLY A 202 13.81 15.89 -0.68
N TYR A 203 13.83 15.89 -2.02
CA TYR A 203 13.11 16.91 -2.78
C TYR A 203 11.61 16.77 -2.53
N VAL A 204 11.02 17.78 -1.88
CA VAL A 204 9.58 17.86 -1.62
C VAL A 204 8.89 18.48 -2.82
N ILE A 205 8.10 17.68 -3.53
CA ILE A 205 7.25 18.13 -4.63
C ILE A 205 6.09 18.94 -4.01
N THR A 206 6.04 20.21 -4.37
CA THR A 206 5.06 21.17 -3.85
C THR A 206 3.83 21.30 -4.75
N MET A 207 2.79 21.99 -4.29
CA MET A 207 1.65 22.32 -5.15
C MET A 207 2.03 23.21 -6.35
N ASP A 208 3.03 24.07 -6.20
CA ASP A 208 3.54 24.87 -7.32
C ASP A 208 4.19 23.97 -8.39
N ASP A 209 4.95 22.96 -7.98
CA ASP A 209 5.51 21.96 -8.88
C ASP A 209 4.41 21.21 -9.62
N VAL A 210 3.35 20.78 -8.92
CA VAL A 210 2.20 20.08 -9.51
C VAL A 210 1.48 20.96 -10.53
N ILE A 211 1.17 22.21 -10.18
CA ILE A 211 0.48 23.15 -11.07
C ILE A 211 1.30 23.44 -12.32
N GLN A 212 2.61 23.69 -12.17
CA GLN A 212 3.49 23.94 -13.30
C GLN A 212 3.66 22.70 -14.18
N THR A 213 3.73 21.51 -13.57
CA THR A 213 3.82 20.23 -14.28
C THR A 213 2.56 19.99 -15.11
N MET A 214 1.36 20.10 -14.52
CA MET A 214 0.10 19.96 -15.26
C MET A 214 -0.02 20.99 -16.39
N ARG A 215 0.35 22.25 -16.15
CA ARG A 215 0.36 23.30 -17.18
C ARG A 215 1.30 22.97 -18.34
N LYS A 216 2.52 22.50 -18.05
CA LYS A 216 3.50 22.11 -19.07
C LYS A 216 3.03 20.91 -19.89
N GLN A 217 2.36 19.97 -19.25
CA GLN A 217 1.84 18.76 -19.90
C GLN A 217 0.50 18.97 -20.61
N GLY A 218 -0.22 20.06 -20.30
CA GLY A 218 -1.53 20.35 -20.88
C GLY A 218 -2.64 19.43 -20.37
N ILE A 219 -2.51 18.88 -19.15
CA ILE A 219 -3.47 17.94 -18.57
C ILE A 219 -4.41 18.63 -17.56
N SER A 220 -5.57 18.02 -17.36
CA SER A 220 -6.56 18.48 -16.38
C SER A 220 -6.25 18.01 -14.95
N GLU A 221 -6.84 18.67 -13.95
CA GLU A 221 -6.73 18.21 -12.55
C GLU A 221 -7.28 16.77 -12.39
N PRO A 222 -6.73 16.00 -11.43
CA PRO A 222 -7.29 14.72 -11.02
C PRO A 222 -8.74 14.88 -10.56
N LYS A 223 -9.54 13.86 -10.85
CA LYS A 223 -10.94 13.74 -10.46
C LYS A 223 -11.11 12.53 -9.54
N GLU A 224 -12.30 12.45 -8.95
CA GLU A 224 -12.68 11.32 -8.11
C GLU A 224 -12.44 9.98 -8.81
N GLY A 225 -11.74 9.07 -8.15
CA GLY A 225 -11.45 7.72 -8.63
C GLY A 225 -10.22 7.60 -9.54
N ASP A 226 -9.53 8.68 -9.88
CA ASP A 226 -8.32 8.62 -10.71
C ASP A 226 -7.13 8.04 -9.95
N ALA A 227 -6.10 7.60 -10.68
CA ALA A 227 -4.80 7.26 -10.12
C ALA A 227 -3.74 8.29 -10.54
N VAL A 228 -2.89 8.76 -9.62
CA VAL A 228 -1.90 9.81 -9.89
C VAL A 228 -0.49 9.32 -9.63
N PHE A 229 0.38 9.42 -10.62
CA PHE A 229 1.75 8.91 -10.59
C PHE A 229 2.77 10.05 -10.64
N PHE A 230 3.74 10.06 -9.74
CA PHE A 230 4.84 11.02 -9.74
C PHE A 230 6.10 10.40 -10.35
N ARG A 231 6.62 10.99 -11.43
CA ARG A 231 7.93 10.64 -11.96
C ARG A 231 9.00 11.60 -11.49
N THR A 232 10.01 11.05 -10.83
CA THR A 232 11.13 11.77 -10.21
C THR A 232 12.49 11.40 -10.80
N GLY A 233 12.56 10.30 -11.56
CA GLY A 233 13.79 9.73 -12.10
C GLY A 233 14.55 8.84 -11.12
N HIS A 234 14.02 8.58 -9.93
CA HIS A 234 14.70 7.81 -8.88
C HIS A 234 15.00 6.37 -9.30
N MET A 235 14.18 5.81 -10.20
CA MET A 235 14.38 4.48 -10.78
C MET A 235 15.69 4.31 -11.56
N LYS A 236 16.41 5.40 -11.88
CA LYS A 236 17.77 5.30 -12.42
C LYS A 236 18.74 4.59 -11.47
N LEU A 237 18.48 4.56 -10.16
CA LEU A 237 19.31 3.88 -9.17
C LEU A 237 18.92 2.40 -8.98
N TRP A 238 17.73 1.98 -9.41
CA TRP A 238 17.22 0.62 -9.24
C TRP A 238 18.18 -0.42 -9.83
N MET A 239 18.58 -1.42 -9.02
CA MET A 239 19.55 -2.46 -9.38
C MET A 239 20.93 -1.95 -9.81
N LYS A 240 21.23 -0.65 -9.61
CA LYS A 240 22.53 -0.03 -9.94
C LYS A 240 23.22 0.52 -8.71
N ASP A 241 22.47 1.19 -7.85
CA ASP A 241 22.93 1.71 -6.56
C ASP A 241 21.78 1.64 -5.55
N ASN A 242 21.52 0.44 -5.07
CA ASN A 242 20.45 0.18 -4.11
C ASN A 242 20.69 0.89 -2.76
N ALA A 243 21.95 1.16 -2.40
CA ALA A 243 22.30 1.86 -1.18
C ALA A 243 21.83 3.32 -1.25
N GLU A 244 22.11 4.02 -2.35
CA GLU A 244 21.61 5.38 -2.58
C GLU A 244 20.09 5.37 -2.79
N TYR A 245 19.53 4.38 -3.49
CA TYR A 245 18.07 4.25 -3.68
C TYR A 245 17.31 4.20 -2.34
N ASN A 246 17.83 3.45 -1.37
CA ASN A 246 17.22 3.23 -0.06
C ASN A 246 17.54 4.33 0.96
N LYS A 247 18.50 5.22 0.69
CA LYS A 247 18.89 6.29 1.60
C LYS A 247 17.78 7.34 1.82
N GLY A 248 16.89 7.49 0.84
CA GLY A 248 15.74 8.38 0.86
C GLY A 248 15.20 8.61 -0.55
N CYS A 249 14.14 9.39 -0.68
CA CYS A 249 13.45 9.62 -1.95
C CYS A 249 12.99 11.07 -2.13
N PRO A 250 12.93 11.58 -3.37
CA PRO A 250 12.06 12.68 -3.73
C PRO A 250 10.58 12.24 -3.75
N GLY A 251 9.64 13.17 -3.59
CA GLY A 251 8.21 12.86 -3.68
C GLY A 251 7.30 14.01 -3.21
N PRO A 252 5.96 13.91 -3.34
CA PRO A 252 5.04 14.91 -2.80
C PRO A 252 5.16 15.10 -1.29
N GLY A 253 4.92 16.34 -0.85
CA GLY A 253 4.73 16.72 0.55
C GLY A 253 3.27 16.66 0.99
N ALA A 254 3.01 16.95 2.28
CA ALA A 254 1.68 16.77 2.89
C ALA A 254 0.60 17.66 2.27
N THR A 255 0.99 18.83 1.73
CA THR A 255 0.04 19.72 1.04
C THR A 255 -0.49 19.08 -0.25
N VAL A 256 0.38 18.44 -1.04
CA VAL A 256 -0.03 17.71 -2.24
C VAL A 256 -0.85 16.47 -1.86
N ALA A 257 -0.46 15.78 -0.80
CA ALA A 257 -1.19 14.61 -0.31
C ALA A 257 -2.64 14.95 0.08
N LYS A 258 -2.84 16.06 0.83
CA LYS A 258 -4.18 16.56 1.19
C LYS A 258 -4.97 16.99 -0.03
N TRP A 259 -4.35 17.70 -0.96
CA TRP A 259 -4.98 18.09 -2.21
C TRP A 259 -5.48 16.88 -2.99
N LEU A 260 -4.68 15.82 -3.16
CA LEU A 260 -5.12 14.57 -3.80
C LEU A 260 -6.25 13.88 -3.03
N ALA A 261 -6.21 13.89 -1.70
CA ALA A 261 -7.29 13.35 -0.87
C ALA A 261 -8.61 14.11 -1.08
N GLU A 262 -8.58 15.44 -1.17
CA GLU A 262 -9.75 16.27 -1.49
C GLU A 262 -10.31 15.96 -2.89
N ARG A 263 -9.47 15.56 -3.84
CA ARG A 263 -9.88 15.13 -5.19
C ARG A 263 -10.42 13.71 -5.19
N LYS A 264 -10.39 13.00 -4.05
CA LYS A 264 -10.88 11.64 -3.88
C LYS A 264 -10.27 10.67 -4.90
N VAL A 265 -8.97 10.79 -5.15
CA VAL A 265 -8.25 9.84 -6.02
C VAL A 265 -8.31 8.44 -5.42
N ALA A 266 -8.27 7.41 -6.26
CA ALA A 266 -8.32 6.01 -5.82
C ALA A 266 -6.94 5.48 -5.41
N CYS A 267 -5.89 5.96 -6.07
CA CYS A 267 -4.53 5.50 -5.85
C CYS A 267 -3.52 6.61 -6.13
N VAL A 268 -2.43 6.64 -5.35
CA VAL A 268 -1.26 7.47 -5.63
C VAL A 268 -0.07 6.56 -5.86
N GLY A 269 0.71 6.82 -6.89
CA GLY A 269 1.89 6.05 -7.20
C GLY A 269 3.09 6.89 -7.54
N GLY A 270 4.23 6.22 -7.69
CA GLY A 270 5.47 6.90 -8.02
C GLY A 270 6.59 5.93 -8.33
N ASP A 271 7.69 6.50 -8.79
CA ASP A 271 8.91 5.78 -9.16
C ASP A 271 9.90 5.67 -7.98
N THR A 272 9.39 5.71 -6.75
CA THR A 272 10.12 5.69 -5.47
C THR A 272 9.47 4.70 -4.48
N TRP A 273 10.23 4.26 -3.47
CA TRP A 273 9.79 3.27 -2.46
C TRP A 273 8.86 3.77 -1.35
N PRO A 274 8.61 5.08 -1.18
CA PRO A 274 7.54 5.56 -0.32
C PRO A 274 6.51 6.43 -1.08
N VAL A 275 6.70 6.64 -2.39
CA VAL A 275 6.06 7.68 -3.21
C VAL A 275 6.37 9.12 -2.74
N GLU A 276 6.25 9.42 -1.44
CA GLU A 276 6.50 10.72 -0.81
C GLU A 276 7.97 11.05 -0.57
N ALA A 277 8.25 12.32 -0.23
CA ALA A 277 9.60 12.75 0.08
C ALA A 277 10.12 12.13 1.39
N VAL A 278 11.33 11.57 1.34
CA VAL A 278 12.05 11.04 2.51
C VAL A 278 13.50 11.55 2.49
N PRO A 279 13.93 12.37 3.48
CA PRO A 279 13.09 12.98 4.51
C PRO A 279 12.07 13.96 3.93
N GLY A 280 10.90 14.02 4.57
CA GLY A 280 9.83 14.96 4.20
C GLY A 280 10.06 16.36 4.77
N GLU A 281 9.10 17.26 4.53
CA GLU A 281 9.15 18.67 4.94
C GLU A 281 9.20 18.90 6.47
N ASN A 282 8.63 17.97 7.25
CA ASN A 282 8.63 18.03 8.71
C ASN A 282 9.29 16.78 9.31
N PRO A 283 10.50 16.89 9.88
CA PRO A 283 11.21 15.73 10.43
C PRO A 283 10.51 15.10 11.65
N ARG A 284 9.53 15.80 12.26
CA ARG A 284 8.71 15.25 13.36
C ARG A 284 7.50 14.46 12.87
N ARG A 285 7.22 14.45 11.57
CA ARG A 285 6.08 13.77 10.94
C ARG A 285 6.56 12.96 9.73
N PRO A 286 7.36 11.91 9.94
CA PRO A 286 7.76 11.04 8.83
C PRO A 286 6.55 10.30 8.26
N PHE A 287 6.56 10.06 6.95
CA PHE A 287 5.51 9.33 6.25
C PHE A 287 4.10 9.93 6.42
N GLU A 288 4.01 11.27 6.45
CA GLU A 288 2.73 11.96 6.67
C GLU A 288 1.79 11.74 5.47
N CYS A 289 2.31 11.58 4.25
CA CYS A 289 1.47 11.33 3.08
C CYS A 289 0.82 9.95 3.15
N HIS A 290 1.54 8.92 3.61
CA HIS A 290 0.96 7.59 3.86
C HIS A 290 -0.22 7.65 4.84
N ILE A 291 -0.09 8.40 5.94
CA ILE A 291 -1.18 8.57 6.91
C ILE A 291 -2.38 9.26 6.25
N ILE A 292 -2.13 10.35 5.51
CA ILE A 292 -3.19 11.08 4.80
C ILE A 292 -3.91 10.17 3.81
N TRP A 293 -3.18 9.43 2.97
CA TRP A 293 -3.78 8.61 1.93
C TRP A 293 -4.43 7.34 2.49
N ILE A 294 -3.65 6.46 3.12
CA ILE A 294 -4.12 5.13 3.53
C ILE A 294 -5.04 5.25 4.75
N VAL A 295 -4.54 5.79 5.85
CA VAL A 295 -5.23 5.73 7.15
C VAL A 295 -6.46 6.61 7.15
N MET A 296 -6.32 7.87 6.72
CA MET A 296 -7.38 8.86 6.85
C MET A 296 -8.40 8.79 5.71
N ASN A 297 -7.97 8.44 4.48
CA ASN A 297 -8.83 8.58 3.29
C ASN A 297 -9.04 7.27 2.51
N GLY A 298 -8.45 6.15 2.94
CA GLY A 298 -8.60 4.86 2.27
C GLY A 298 -8.04 4.82 0.84
N ILE A 299 -7.11 5.72 0.53
CA ILE A 299 -6.44 5.86 -0.77
C ILE A 299 -5.22 4.94 -0.78
N TYR A 300 -5.12 4.12 -1.82
CA TYR A 300 -4.05 3.14 -1.94
C TYR A 300 -2.76 3.76 -2.47
N ILE A 301 -1.63 3.10 -2.20
CA ILE A 301 -0.32 3.51 -2.70
C ILE A 301 0.25 2.42 -3.61
N ILE A 302 0.89 2.81 -4.71
CA ILE A 302 1.62 1.89 -5.58
C ILE A 302 3.05 2.41 -5.86
N GLU A 303 4.04 1.67 -5.40
CA GLU A 303 5.42 2.13 -5.28
C GLU A 303 6.32 1.53 -6.36
N ASN A 304 7.51 2.10 -6.55
CA ASN A 304 8.57 1.59 -7.42
C ASN A 304 8.11 1.35 -8.87
N GLN A 305 7.36 2.30 -9.45
CA GLN A 305 6.81 2.20 -10.79
C GLN A 305 7.83 2.64 -11.87
N LYS A 306 7.89 1.91 -12.98
CA LYS A 306 8.63 2.27 -14.19
C LYS A 306 7.82 3.27 -15.02
N LEU A 307 8.16 4.56 -14.92
CA LEU A 307 7.42 5.66 -15.56
C LEU A 307 8.13 6.27 -16.77
N ASP A 308 9.37 5.88 -17.06
CA ASP A 308 10.20 6.49 -18.10
C ASP A 308 9.63 6.31 -19.52
N ASP A 309 9.03 5.16 -19.81
CA ASP A 309 8.50 4.87 -21.15
C ASP A 309 7.28 5.77 -21.45
N LEU A 310 6.39 5.96 -20.47
CA LEU A 310 5.26 6.89 -20.57
C LEU A 310 5.72 8.34 -20.76
N ALA A 311 6.69 8.78 -19.95
CA ALA A 311 7.24 10.13 -20.02
C ALA A 311 7.92 10.40 -21.38
N LYS A 312 8.70 9.44 -21.88
CA LYS A 312 9.36 9.51 -23.18
C LYS A 312 8.37 9.71 -24.33
N ASP A 313 7.25 8.98 -24.28
CA ASP A 313 6.21 9.04 -25.31
C ASP A 313 5.15 10.12 -25.02
N GLN A 314 5.36 10.92 -23.97
CA GLN A 314 4.48 12.01 -23.53
C GLN A 314 3.03 11.56 -23.26
N VAL A 315 2.88 10.34 -22.75
CA VAL A 315 1.59 9.77 -22.36
C VAL A 315 1.31 10.15 -20.91
N TYR A 316 0.56 11.24 -20.75
CA TYR A 316 0.28 11.83 -19.43
C TYR A 316 -1.09 11.49 -18.85
N GLU A 317 -2.05 11.13 -19.70
CA GLU A 317 -3.35 10.61 -19.31
C GLU A 317 -3.57 9.28 -20.05
N PHE A 318 -3.93 8.22 -19.32
CA PHE A 318 -4.04 6.86 -19.86
C PHE A 318 -5.09 6.05 -19.11
N ALA A 319 -5.58 4.97 -19.71
CA ALA A 319 -6.29 3.94 -18.95
C ALA A 319 -5.27 3.17 -18.11
N TRP A 320 -5.42 3.21 -16.80
CA TRP A 320 -4.59 2.46 -15.86
C TRP A 320 -5.32 1.22 -15.37
N SER A 321 -4.66 0.08 -15.44
CA SER A 321 -5.13 -1.17 -14.85
C SER A 321 -4.13 -1.72 -13.87
N PHE A 322 -4.63 -2.07 -12.69
CA PHE A 322 -3.90 -2.80 -11.67
C PHE A 322 -4.90 -3.61 -10.86
N ASN A 323 -4.53 -4.84 -10.53
CA ASN A 323 -5.35 -5.70 -9.69
C ASN A 323 -4.42 -6.38 -8.69
N PRO A 324 -4.55 -6.09 -7.38
CA PRO A 324 -3.80 -6.84 -6.39
C PRO A 324 -4.21 -8.32 -6.47
N LEU A 325 -3.26 -9.22 -6.21
CA LEU A 325 -3.60 -10.62 -5.94
C LEU A 325 -4.59 -10.65 -4.75
N PRO A 326 -5.67 -11.46 -4.82
CA PRO A 326 -6.66 -11.57 -3.76
C PRO A 326 -6.12 -12.44 -2.61
N ILE A 327 -5.01 -12.02 -2.00
CA ILE A 327 -4.35 -12.71 -0.89
C ILE A 327 -5.17 -12.43 0.37
N LYS A 328 -5.81 -13.47 0.91
CA LYS A 328 -6.54 -13.38 2.17
C LYS A 328 -5.61 -12.91 3.30
N GLY A 329 -5.97 -11.82 3.95
CA GLY A 329 -5.17 -11.20 5.01
C GLY A 329 -3.87 -10.55 4.53
N GLY A 330 -3.72 -10.30 3.23
CA GLY A 330 -2.55 -9.61 2.69
C GLY A 330 -2.52 -8.14 3.08
N THR A 331 -1.39 -7.63 3.58
CA THR A 331 -1.18 -6.20 3.89
C THR A 331 -1.01 -5.35 2.63
N GLY A 332 -0.66 -5.96 1.52
CA GLY A 332 -0.39 -5.37 0.23
C GLY A 332 -0.26 -6.47 -0.82
N SER A 333 0.16 -6.14 -2.03
CA SER A 333 0.20 -7.10 -3.12
C SER A 333 1.26 -6.78 -4.15
N PRO A 334 1.90 -7.79 -4.77
CA PRO A 334 2.53 -7.57 -6.05
C PRO A 334 1.44 -7.44 -7.11
N GLY A 335 1.80 -6.89 -8.25
CA GLY A 335 0.93 -6.88 -9.42
C GLY A 335 1.59 -6.11 -10.54
N ASN A 336 1.13 -6.37 -11.76
CA ASN A 336 1.61 -5.59 -12.89
C ASN A 336 0.69 -4.39 -13.10
N SER A 337 1.25 -3.21 -12.86
CA SER A 337 0.64 -1.93 -13.22
C SER A 337 0.80 -1.71 -14.71
N VAL A 338 -0.30 -1.43 -15.41
CA VAL A 338 -0.33 -1.29 -16.87
C VAL A 338 -1.01 0.01 -17.25
N ALA A 339 -0.36 0.79 -18.09
CA ALA A 339 -0.95 1.95 -18.75
C ALA A 339 -1.29 1.60 -20.21
N ILE A 340 -2.47 2.04 -20.66
CA ILE A 340 -2.98 1.79 -22.01
C ILE A 340 -3.45 3.14 -22.59
N ALA A 341 -2.93 3.49 -23.77
CA ALA A 341 -3.22 4.76 -24.47
C ALA A 341 -3.44 4.52 -25.97
#